data_AF-A0A6J7DJL6-F1
#
_entry.id   AF-A0A6J7DJL6-F1
#
_cell.length_a   1.000
_cell.length_b   1.000
_cell.length_c   1.000
_cell.angle_alpha   90.00
_cell.angle_beta   90.00
_cell.angle_gamma   90.00
#
_symmetry.space_group_name_H-M   'P 1'
#
loop_
_entity.id
_entity.type
_entity.pdbx_description
1 polymer ?
#
loop_
_entity_poly.entity_id
_entity_poly.type
_entity_poly.pdbx_seq_one_letter_code
_entity_poly.pdbx_strand_id
1 'polypeptide(L)'
;MAEPVHDHDALEAGDFSVWLGQIQMAIRGEGESDVPCGDCTACCTASQFIHIGPDETDTLAHIPAPLLFPAPLLPRGHVLMGYDEHGRCPMLVDDRCSIYDHRPQTCRAYDCRVFVAAGVQADADKVLIVERARRWRFSFPTLLDHDLFQAVHAAAVHIRSRADESGAAGRPANNTQLAVAAIEQHERFLPQR
;
A
#
# COMPACT_ATOMS: atom_id res chain seq x y z
N MET A 1 15.50 15.55 13.90
CA MET A 1 14.31 16.40 14.07
C MET A 1 13.71 16.56 12.69
N ALA A 2 12.49 16.09 12.45
CA ALA A 2 11.87 16.21 11.13
C ALA A 2 11.37 17.65 10.95
N GLU A 3 11.77 18.30 9.86
CA GLU A 3 11.28 19.63 9.49
C GLU A 3 9.76 19.59 9.25
N PRO A 4 9.02 20.64 9.64
CA PRO A 4 7.58 20.70 9.41
C PRO A 4 7.32 20.76 7.90
N VAL A 5 6.46 19.88 7.40
CA VAL A 5 5.98 19.89 6.01
C VAL A 5 5.24 21.22 5.80
N HIS A 6 5.76 22.07 4.91
CA HIS A 6 5.10 23.32 4.54
C HIS A 6 3.77 23.04 3.81
N ASP A 7 2.75 23.86 4.05
CA ASP A 7 1.38 23.70 3.53
C ASP A 7 1.32 23.55 1.99
N HIS A 8 2.30 24.11 1.28
CA HIS A 8 2.46 24.01 -0.18
C HIS A 8 2.85 22.62 -0.71
N ASP A 9 3.31 21.71 0.16
CA ASP A 9 3.71 20.35 -0.23
C ASP A 9 2.62 19.30 0.07
N ALA A 10 1.53 19.69 0.73
CA ALA A 10 0.42 18.80 1.04
C ALA A 10 -0.27 18.29 -0.24
N LEU A 11 -0.77 17.06 -0.17
CA LEU A 11 -1.51 16.41 -1.25
C LEU A 11 -2.89 16.02 -0.75
N GLU A 12 -3.91 16.34 -1.54
CA GLU A 12 -5.29 15.96 -1.26
C GLU A 12 -5.46 14.44 -1.39
N ALA A 13 -5.76 13.77 -0.28
CA ALA A 13 -6.03 12.34 -0.26
C ALA A 13 -7.49 12.00 -0.57
N GLY A 14 -8.37 13.01 -0.50
CA GLY A 14 -9.82 12.90 -0.67
C GLY A 14 -10.57 12.67 0.65
N ASP A 15 -11.89 12.54 0.55
CA ASP A 15 -12.77 12.26 1.69
C ASP A 15 -12.47 10.85 2.23
N PHE A 16 -12.26 10.76 3.54
CA PHE A 16 -11.74 9.53 4.14
C PHE A 16 -12.65 8.32 3.91
N SER A 17 -13.95 8.45 4.13
CA SER A 17 -14.92 7.36 3.97
C SER A 17 -15.02 6.85 2.52
N VAL A 18 -14.96 7.76 1.55
CA VAL A 18 -14.95 7.42 0.12
C VAL A 18 -13.69 6.65 -0.23
N TRP A 19 -12.53 7.19 0.17
CA TRP A 19 -11.24 6.53 -0.04
C TRP A 19 -11.19 5.16 0.64
N LEU A 20 -11.69 5.04 1.88
CA LEU A 20 -11.68 3.80 2.64
C LEU A 20 -12.43 2.68 1.92
N GLY A 21 -13.62 2.98 1.37
CA GLY A 21 -14.37 2.02 0.57
C GLY A 21 -13.60 1.57 -0.69
N GLN A 22 -12.98 2.53 -1.39
CA GLN A 22 -12.19 2.23 -2.60
C GLN A 22 -10.97 1.36 -2.31
N ILE A 23 -10.21 1.67 -1.25
CA ILE A 23 -9.01 0.89 -0.91
C ILE A 23 -9.37 -0.51 -0.43
N GLN A 24 -10.48 -0.71 0.29
CA GLN A 24 -10.96 -2.04 0.67
C GLN A 24 -11.29 -2.89 -0.55
N MET A 25 -11.96 -2.32 -1.56
CA MET A 25 -12.21 -3.02 -2.83
C MET A 25 -10.90 -3.42 -3.52
N ALA A 26 -9.94 -2.49 -3.57
CA ALA A 26 -8.63 -2.76 -4.19
C ALA A 26 -7.84 -3.85 -3.46
N ILE A 27 -7.83 -3.84 -2.12
CA ILE A 27 -7.20 -4.86 -1.27
C ILE A 27 -7.81 -6.25 -1.53
N ARG A 28 -9.13 -6.32 -1.75
CA ARG A 28 -9.86 -7.56 -2.03
C ARG A 28 -9.75 -8.03 -3.48
N GLY A 29 -9.09 -7.26 -4.35
CA GLY A 29 -8.99 -7.56 -5.78
C GLY A 29 -10.27 -7.26 -6.57
N GLU A 30 -11.20 -6.51 -5.98
CA GLU A 30 -12.49 -6.13 -6.57
C GLU A 30 -12.43 -4.75 -7.27
N GLY A 31 -11.25 -4.13 -7.29
CA GLY A 31 -11.00 -2.84 -7.92
C GLY A 31 -9.51 -2.49 -7.95
N GLU A 32 -9.24 -1.24 -8.30
CA GLU A 32 -7.90 -0.64 -8.29
C GLU A 32 -7.86 0.57 -7.37
N SER A 33 -6.69 0.89 -6.85
CA SER A 33 -6.45 2.14 -6.13
C SER A 33 -6.22 3.27 -7.12
N ASP A 34 -7.11 4.26 -7.13
CA ASP A 34 -6.88 5.51 -7.85
C ASP A 34 -6.06 6.47 -6.96
N VAL A 35 -4.75 6.29 -6.99
CA VAL A 35 -3.82 7.18 -6.30
C VAL A 35 -3.40 8.27 -7.27
N PRO A 36 -3.62 9.57 -6.95
CA PRO A 36 -3.18 10.67 -7.80
C PRO A 36 -1.65 10.88 -7.65
N CYS A 37 -0.89 9.85 -8.02
CA CYS A 37 0.56 9.80 -7.95
C CYS A 37 1.22 10.81 -8.89
N GLY A 38 0.60 11.14 -10.02
CA GLY A 38 1.24 11.91 -11.09
C GLY A 38 2.51 11.19 -11.56
N ASP A 39 3.62 11.92 -11.65
CA ASP A 39 4.94 11.37 -12.04
C ASP A 39 5.69 10.67 -10.89
N CYS A 40 5.01 10.36 -9.77
CA CYS A 40 5.64 9.73 -8.61
C CYS A 40 6.07 8.28 -8.91
N THR A 41 7.38 8.01 -8.77
CA THR A 41 7.98 6.68 -8.95
C THR A 41 8.38 5.99 -7.64
N ALA A 42 7.96 6.54 -6.48
CA ALA A 42 8.43 6.11 -5.17
C ALA A 42 8.31 4.61 -4.90
N CYS A 43 7.18 3.97 -5.27
CA CYS A 43 7.02 2.52 -5.11
C CYS A 43 7.86 1.70 -6.12
N CYS A 44 8.10 2.24 -7.31
CA CYS A 44 8.92 1.62 -8.35
C CYS A 44 10.42 1.63 -8.00
N THR A 45 10.88 2.52 -7.13
CA THR A 45 12.29 2.65 -6.72
C THR A 45 12.53 2.23 -5.26
N ALA A 46 11.65 1.39 -4.71
CA ALA A 46 11.62 1.03 -3.30
C ALA A 46 11.95 -0.44 -3.03
N SER A 47 12.65 -1.11 -3.95
CA SER A 47 13.03 -2.53 -3.84
C SER A 47 11.83 -3.43 -3.47
N GLN A 48 10.73 -3.25 -4.19
CA GLN A 48 9.50 -4.01 -3.97
C GLN A 48 9.61 -5.38 -4.66
N PHE A 49 9.15 -6.43 -3.97
CA PHE A 49 8.83 -7.70 -4.63
C PHE A 49 7.38 -7.65 -5.08
N ILE A 50 7.15 -7.81 -6.38
CA ILE A 50 5.83 -7.71 -6.98
C ILE A 50 5.30 -9.12 -7.19
N HIS A 51 4.30 -9.49 -6.40
CA HIS A 51 3.57 -10.74 -6.57
C HIS A 51 2.59 -10.63 -7.75
N ILE A 52 2.55 -11.69 -8.55
CA ILE A 52 1.67 -11.81 -9.73
C ILE A 52 0.98 -13.18 -9.66
N GLY A 53 -0.34 -13.17 -9.75
CA GLY A 53 -1.17 -14.36 -9.78
C GLY A 53 -1.16 -15.06 -11.15
N PRO A 54 -1.47 -16.36 -11.21
CA PRO A 54 -1.50 -17.12 -12.46
C PRO A 54 -2.58 -16.64 -13.44
N ASP A 55 -3.65 -16.02 -12.93
CA ASP A 55 -4.79 -15.56 -13.74
C ASP A 55 -4.54 -14.18 -14.39
N GLU A 56 -3.47 -13.48 -13.99
CA GLU A 56 -3.05 -12.19 -14.57
C GLU A 56 -2.34 -12.38 -15.92
N THR A 57 -2.98 -13.12 -16.83
CA THR A 57 -2.39 -13.56 -18.11
C THR A 57 -1.93 -12.40 -19.01
N ASP A 58 -2.68 -11.30 -19.04
CA ASP A 58 -2.32 -10.09 -19.78
C ASP A 58 -1.06 -9.42 -19.20
N THR A 59 -1.01 -9.22 -17.88
CA THR A 59 0.20 -8.74 -17.17
C THR A 59 1.40 -9.63 -17.47
N LEU A 60 1.25 -10.96 -17.37
CA LEU A 60 2.33 -11.92 -17.58
C LEU A 60 2.88 -11.89 -19.00
N ALA A 61 2.04 -11.60 -20.01
CA ALA A 61 2.47 -11.49 -21.40
C ALA A 61 3.38 -10.28 -21.66
N HIS A 62 3.33 -9.25 -20.80
CA HIS A 62 4.10 -8.02 -20.94
C HIS A 62 5.41 -8.01 -20.12
N ILE A 63 5.62 -9.01 -19.27
CA ILE A 63 6.84 -9.09 -18.44
C ILE A 63 7.79 -10.13 -19.03
N PRO A 64 9.06 -9.76 -19.29
CA PRO A 64 10.08 -10.72 -19.73
C PRO A 64 10.19 -11.91 -18.77
N ALA A 65 10.02 -13.13 -19.30
CA ALA A 65 10.07 -14.36 -18.51
C ALA A 65 11.31 -14.52 -17.60
N PRO A 66 12.54 -14.07 -17.99
CA PRO A 66 13.71 -14.14 -17.10
C PRO A 66 13.60 -13.30 -15.81
N LEU A 67 12.64 -12.38 -15.74
CA LEU A 67 12.39 -11.55 -14.55
C LEU A 67 11.38 -12.18 -13.59
N LEU A 68 10.75 -13.29 -13.99
CA LEU A 68 9.70 -13.97 -13.23
C LEU A 68 10.25 -15.23 -12.55
N PHE A 69 10.10 -15.27 -11.22
CA PHE A 69 10.55 -16.38 -10.39
C PHE A 69 9.36 -17.02 -9.67
N PRO A 70 9.34 -18.34 -9.43
CA PRO A 70 8.28 -18.97 -8.65
C PRO A 70 8.13 -18.31 -7.28
N ALA A 71 6.91 -17.93 -6.91
CA ALA A 71 6.64 -17.33 -5.61
C ALA A 71 6.79 -18.40 -4.50
N PRO A 72 7.67 -18.23 -3.51
CA PRO A 72 7.83 -19.19 -2.42
C PRO A 72 6.53 -19.39 -1.64
N LEU A 73 6.28 -20.63 -1.24
CA LEU A 73 5.14 -21.02 -0.38
C LEU A 73 3.74 -20.80 -0.98
N LEU A 74 3.63 -20.40 -2.25
CA LEU A 74 2.36 -20.26 -2.97
C LEU A 74 2.14 -21.41 -3.98
N PRO A 75 0.88 -21.66 -4.39
CA PRO A 75 0.58 -22.64 -5.43
C PRO A 75 1.33 -22.36 -6.74
N ARG A 76 1.48 -23.42 -7.55
CA ARG A 76 2.10 -23.32 -8.88
C ARG A 76 1.40 -22.25 -9.72
N GLY A 77 2.21 -21.46 -10.43
CA GLY A 77 1.74 -20.40 -11.33
C GLY A 77 1.79 -19.01 -10.70
N HIS A 78 1.86 -18.90 -9.37
CA HIS A 78 2.21 -17.65 -8.71
C HIS A 78 3.69 -17.34 -8.92
N VAL A 79 3.99 -16.11 -9.32
CA VAL A 79 5.36 -15.65 -9.57
C VAL A 79 5.65 -14.35 -8.82
N LEU A 80 6.94 -14.08 -8.62
CA LEU A 80 7.46 -12.83 -8.11
C LEU A 80 8.36 -12.19 -9.17
N MET A 81 8.17 -10.89 -9.36
CA MET A 81 9.14 -10.03 -10.02
C MET A 81 9.89 -9.25 -8.93
N GLY A 82 11.21 -9.38 -8.93
CA GLY A 82 12.10 -8.66 -8.02
C GLY A 82 12.41 -7.24 -8.48
N TYR A 83 13.53 -6.72 -8.00
CA TYR A 83 14.10 -5.43 -8.37
C TYR A 83 15.53 -5.60 -8.91
N ASP A 84 16.03 -4.59 -9.61
CA ASP A 84 17.39 -4.56 -10.14
C ASP A 84 18.44 -4.29 -9.03
N GLU A 85 19.71 -4.25 -9.41
CA GLU A 85 20.84 -3.97 -8.51
C GLU A 85 20.78 -2.59 -7.82
N HIS A 86 19.97 -1.67 -8.35
CA HIS A 86 19.73 -0.33 -7.78
C HIS A 86 18.44 -0.25 -6.96
N GLY A 87 17.72 -1.36 -6.77
CA GLY A 87 16.46 -1.39 -6.03
C GLY A 87 15.25 -0.89 -6.84
N ARG A 88 15.34 -0.86 -8.17
CA ARG A 88 14.28 -0.38 -9.07
C ARG A 88 13.49 -1.54 -9.66
N CYS A 89 12.23 -1.29 -9.93
CA CYS A 89 11.38 -2.19 -10.71
C CYS A 89 11.99 -2.34 -12.11
N PRO A 90 12.21 -3.57 -12.62
CA PRO A 90 12.77 -3.79 -13.96
C PRO A 90 11.90 -3.21 -15.09
N MET A 91 10.62 -2.95 -14.81
CA MET A 91 9.69 -2.37 -15.78
C MET A 91 9.70 -0.82 -15.76
N LEU A 92 10.47 -0.19 -14.88
CA LEU A 92 10.67 1.26 -14.84
C LEU A 92 11.73 1.66 -15.87
N VAL A 93 11.30 2.26 -16.98
CA VAL A 93 12.16 2.71 -18.08
C VAL A 93 11.94 4.21 -18.27
N ASP A 94 13.02 4.99 -18.29
CA ASP A 94 12.98 6.46 -18.38
C ASP A 94 11.99 7.10 -17.39
N ASP A 95 12.07 6.67 -16.12
CA ASP A 95 11.22 7.10 -15.00
C ASP A 95 9.71 6.87 -15.21
N ARG A 96 9.32 5.96 -16.11
CA ARG A 96 7.93 5.57 -16.35
C ARG A 96 7.76 4.06 -16.37
N CYS A 97 6.59 3.59 -15.95
CA CYS A 97 6.26 2.17 -16.05
C CYS A 97 6.02 1.81 -17.52
N SER A 98 6.87 0.96 -18.09
CA SER A 98 6.73 0.46 -19.47
C SER A 98 5.50 -0.42 -19.70
N ILE A 99 4.88 -0.91 -18.62
CA ILE A 99 3.67 -1.74 -18.65
C ILE A 99 2.53 -1.10 -17.84
N TYR A 100 2.44 0.24 -17.81
CA TYR A 100 1.50 0.95 -16.92
C TYR A 100 0.05 0.46 -17.04
N ASP A 101 -0.43 0.24 -18.26
CA ASP A 101 -1.79 -0.24 -18.53
C ASP A 101 -1.97 -1.74 -18.25
N HIS A 102 -0.86 -2.49 -18.17
CA HIS A 102 -0.79 -3.94 -17.94
C HIS A 102 -0.13 -4.27 -16.59
N ARG A 103 -0.13 -3.31 -15.67
CA ARG A 103 0.53 -3.43 -14.37
C ARG A 103 -0.11 -4.57 -13.54
N PRO A 104 0.68 -5.32 -12.75
CA PRO A 104 0.14 -6.36 -11.88
C PRO A 104 -0.88 -5.83 -10.87
N GLN A 105 -1.79 -6.69 -10.40
CA GLN A 105 -2.78 -6.36 -9.38
C GLN A 105 -2.13 -5.79 -8.11
N THR A 106 -1.00 -6.36 -7.69
CA THR A 106 -0.19 -5.82 -6.57
C THR A 106 0.16 -4.35 -6.77
N CYS A 107 0.47 -3.92 -7.99
CA CYS A 107 0.76 -2.52 -8.31
C CYS A 107 -0.52 -1.66 -8.41
N ARG A 108 -1.62 -2.23 -8.93
CA ARG A 108 -2.93 -1.56 -9.05
C ARG A 108 -3.54 -1.26 -7.69
N ALA A 109 -3.39 -2.17 -6.73
CA ALA A 109 -3.94 -2.06 -5.39
C ALA A 109 -3.01 -1.32 -4.41
N TYR A 110 -1.80 -0.96 -4.83
CA TYR A 110 -0.85 -0.30 -3.94
C TYR A 110 -1.23 1.17 -3.73
N ASP A 111 -1.56 1.52 -2.48
CA ASP A 111 -1.87 2.89 -2.09
C ASP A 111 -1.04 3.31 -0.87
N CYS A 112 -0.09 4.23 -1.05
CA CYS A 112 0.73 4.72 0.06
C CYS A 112 -0.04 5.59 1.07
N ARG A 113 -1.29 5.98 0.80
CA ARG A 113 -2.17 6.68 1.76
C ARG A 113 -2.54 5.80 2.96
N VAL A 114 -2.45 4.47 2.83
CA VAL A 114 -2.72 3.53 3.94
C VAL A 114 -1.89 3.82 5.19
N PHE A 115 -0.67 4.33 5.00
CA PHE A 115 0.23 4.72 6.09
C PHE A 115 -0.34 5.89 6.91
N VAL A 116 -0.85 6.91 6.23
CA VAL A 116 -1.47 8.07 6.90
C VAL A 116 -2.79 7.65 7.55
N ALA A 117 -3.61 6.86 6.84
CA ALA A 117 -4.90 6.37 7.34
C ALA A 117 -4.75 5.55 8.63
N ALA A 118 -3.73 4.69 8.70
CA ALA A 118 -3.49 3.83 9.84
C ALA A 118 -2.59 4.46 10.92
N GLY A 119 -2.07 5.67 10.73
CA GLY A 119 -1.09 6.28 11.63
C GLY A 119 0.20 5.46 11.75
N VAL A 120 0.60 4.77 10.67
CA VAL A 120 1.77 3.90 10.62
C VAL A 120 2.74 4.46 9.60
N GLN A 121 4.02 4.56 9.94
CA GLN A 121 5.04 4.91 8.95
C GLN A 121 5.40 3.68 8.11
N ALA A 122 5.64 3.88 6.81
CA ALA A 122 6.29 2.86 5.99
C ALA A 122 7.67 2.48 6.58
N ASP A 123 8.17 1.31 6.20
CA ASP A 123 9.47 0.82 6.68
C ASP A 123 10.60 1.82 6.36
N ALA A 124 11.55 1.96 7.29
CA ALA A 124 12.51 3.06 7.27
C ALA A 124 13.47 3.02 6.05
N ASP A 125 13.68 1.85 5.46
CA ASP A 125 14.45 1.66 4.23
C ASP A 125 13.69 2.14 2.98
N LYS A 126 12.37 2.42 3.09
CA LYS A 126 11.51 2.89 2.00
C LYS A 126 11.38 4.42 1.99
N VAL A 127 12.51 5.11 1.98
CA VAL A 127 12.60 6.57 2.19
C VAL A 127 11.64 7.37 1.31
N LEU A 128 11.62 7.12 -0.01
CA LEU A 128 10.76 7.86 -0.94
C LEU A 128 9.26 7.61 -0.71
N ILE A 129 8.89 6.41 -0.26
CA ILE A 129 7.50 6.10 0.14
C ILE A 129 7.16 6.87 1.42
N VAL A 130 8.06 6.90 2.40
CA VAL A 130 7.86 7.66 3.65
C VAL A 130 7.65 9.15 3.35
N GLU A 131 8.50 9.73 2.52
CA GLU A 131 8.42 11.14 2.11
C GLU A 131 7.11 11.44 1.38
N ARG A 132 6.75 10.62 0.37
CA ARG A 132 5.49 10.79 -0.37
C ARG A 132 4.28 10.62 0.54
N ALA A 133 4.26 9.57 1.37
CA ALA A 133 3.11 9.25 2.22
C ALA A 133 2.80 10.39 3.20
N ARG A 134 3.83 11.00 3.80
CA ARG A 134 3.69 12.11 4.77
C ARG A 134 3.03 13.36 4.22
N ARG A 135 2.92 13.50 2.90
CA ARG A 135 2.31 14.66 2.26
C ARG A 135 0.79 14.55 2.16
N TRP A 136 0.23 13.34 2.19
CA TRP A 136 -1.21 13.13 2.05
C TRP A 136 -2.00 13.71 3.22
N ARG A 137 -3.13 14.35 2.91
CA ARG A 137 -4.10 14.90 3.87
C ARG A 137 -5.50 14.46 3.46
N PHE A 138 -6.17 13.74 4.36
CA PHE A 138 -7.58 13.38 4.17
C PHE A 138 -8.49 14.54 4.58
N SER A 139 -9.61 14.67 3.87
CA SER A 139 -10.73 15.52 4.29
C SER A 139 -11.71 14.72 5.15
N PHE A 140 -12.38 15.43 6.06
CA PHE A 140 -13.36 14.86 7.00
C PHE A 140 -14.66 15.69 6.97
N PRO A 141 -15.41 15.68 5.85
CA PRO A 141 -16.63 16.49 5.74
C PRO A 141 -17.75 16.00 6.66
N THR A 142 -17.72 14.74 7.13
CA THR A 142 -18.75 14.16 7.99
C THR A 142 -18.17 13.59 9.29
N LEU A 143 -19.05 13.39 10.29
CA LEU A 143 -18.69 12.64 11.51
C LEU A 143 -18.32 11.18 11.20
N LEU A 144 -18.89 10.59 10.15
CA LEU A 144 -18.56 9.23 9.73
C LEU A 144 -17.09 9.14 9.28
N ASP A 145 -16.57 10.14 8.57
CA ASP A 145 -15.15 10.19 8.18
C ASP A 145 -14.24 10.18 9.41
N HIS A 146 -14.59 10.97 10.44
CA HIS A 146 -13.85 11.01 11.70
C HIS A 146 -13.91 9.67 12.45
N ASP A 147 -15.11 9.08 12.58
CA ASP A 147 -15.31 7.81 13.27
C ASP A 147 -14.52 6.68 12.59
N LEU A 148 -14.59 6.59 11.26
CA LEU A 148 -13.85 5.60 10.48
C LEU A 148 -12.34 5.78 10.60
N PHE A 149 -11.84 7.02 10.54
CA PHE A 149 -10.41 7.29 10.64
C PHE A 149 -9.86 6.94 12.03
N GLN A 150 -10.59 7.30 13.09
CA GLN A 150 -10.23 6.93 14.45
C GLN A 150 -10.27 5.40 14.63
N ALA A 151 -11.25 4.71 14.03
CA ALA A 151 -11.35 3.27 14.09
C ALA A 151 -10.18 2.55 13.39
N VAL A 152 -9.75 3.04 12.22
CA VAL A 152 -8.57 2.49 11.51
C VAL A 152 -7.30 2.70 12.35
N HIS A 153 -7.11 3.88 12.93
CA HIS A 153 -5.98 4.15 13.81
C HIS A 153 -6.00 3.26 15.07
N ALA A 154 -7.17 3.12 15.72
CA ALA A 154 -7.33 2.26 16.89
C ALA A 154 -7.04 0.78 16.56
N ALA A 155 -7.47 0.30 15.39
CA ALA A 155 -7.14 -1.03 14.90
C ALA A 155 -5.63 -1.23 14.73
N ALA A 156 -4.92 -0.26 14.15
CA ALA A 156 -3.48 -0.33 13.97
C ALA A 156 -2.71 -0.38 15.31
N VAL A 157 -3.15 0.40 16.30
CA VAL A 157 -2.58 0.36 17.66
C VAL A 157 -2.79 -1.01 18.31
N HIS A 158 -4.02 -1.55 18.22
CA HIS A 158 -4.37 -2.84 18.81
C HIS A 158 -3.64 -4.03 18.18
N ILE A 159 -3.51 -4.05 16.85
CA ILE A 159 -2.78 -5.11 16.15
C ILE A 159 -1.30 -5.09 16.54
N ARG A 160 -0.72 -3.89 16.67
CA ARG A 160 0.68 -3.72 17.07
C ARG A 160 0.92 -4.19 18.51
N SER A 161 0.08 -3.79 19.46
CA SER A 161 0.25 -4.18 20.86
C SER A 161 0.15 -5.70 21.03
N ARG A 162 -0.79 -6.36 20.34
CA ARG A 162 -0.91 -7.82 20.39
C ARG A 162 0.27 -8.54 19.75
N ALA A 163 0.84 -7.98 18.68
CA ALA A 163 2.02 -8.54 18.04
C ALA A 163 3.27 -8.45 18.94
N ASP A 164 3.33 -7.50 19.86
CA ASP A 164 4.37 -7.40 20.87
C ASP A 164 4.15 -8.41 22.02
N GLU A 165 2.90 -8.75 22.33
CA GLU A 165 2.53 -9.70 23.39
C GLU A 165 2.59 -11.19 22.97
N SER A 166 2.24 -11.51 21.72
CA SER A 166 1.94 -12.89 21.28
C SER A 166 3.14 -13.66 20.70
N GLY A 167 4.31 -13.02 20.58
CA GLY A 167 5.44 -13.58 19.82
C GLY A 167 5.19 -13.63 18.31
N ALA A 168 6.11 -14.24 17.55
CA ALA A 168 6.19 -14.08 16.08
C ALA A 168 4.98 -14.63 15.27
N ALA A 169 4.15 -15.50 15.84
CA ALA A 169 3.04 -16.12 15.12
C ALA A 169 1.84 -15.15 15.01
N GLY A 170 1.50 -14.74 13.78
CA GLY A 170 0.35 -13.86 13.49
C GLY A 170 0.66 -12.36 13.49
N ARG A 171 1.93 -11.96 13.64
CA ARG A 171 2.38 -10.57 13.51
C ARG A 171 2.44 -10.15 12.04
N PRO A 172 1.97 -8.95 11.66
CA PRO A 172 2.25 -8.39 10.34
C PRO A 172 3.76 -8.36 10.09
N ALA A 173 4.20 -8.92 8.96
CA ALA A 173 5.62 -9.05 8.63
C ALA A 173 6.28 -7.69 8.33
N ASN A 174 5.49 -6.68 7.96
CA ASN A 174 5.95 -5.31 7.69
C ASN A 174 4.85 -4.28 7.97
N ASN A 175 5.20 -3.00 7.89
CA ASN A 175 4.25 -1.91 8.19
C ASN A 175 3.13 -1.78 7.16
N THR A 176 3.33 -2.19 5.90
CA THR A 176 2.25 -2.24 4.90
C THR A 176 1.17 -3.23 5.32
N GLN A 177 1.57 -4.45 5.72
CA GLN A 177 0.64 -5.47 6.21
C GLN A 177 -0.09 -5.02 7.48
N LEU A 178 0.58 -4.29 8.37
CA LEU A 178 -0.06 -3.71 9.56
C LEU A 178 -1.14 -2.69 9.17
N ALA A 179 -0.83 -1.77 8.25
CA ALA A 179 -1.79 -0.76 7.79
C ALA A 179 -3.00 -1.39 7.08
N VAL A 180 -2.77 -2.35 6.18
CA VAL A 180 -3.83 -3.09 5.48
C VAL A 180 -4.69 -3.88 6.46
N ALA A 181 -4.08 -4.57 7.44
CA ALA A 181 -4.83 -5.31 8.45
C ALA A 181 -5.68 -4.39 9.34
N ALA A 182 -5.21 -3.19 9.64
CA ALA A 182 -5.98 -2.17 10.36
C ALA A 182 -7.20 -1.71 9.56
N ILE A 183 -7.02 -1.46 8.26
CA ILE A 183 -8.11 -1.10 7.34
C ILE A 183 -9.16 -2.21 7.25
N GLU A 184 -8.77 -3.48 7.13
CA GLU A 184 -9.76 -4.57 7.03
C GLU A 184 -10.49 -4.86 8.37
N GLN A 185 -9.91 -4.47 9.51
CA GLN A 185 -10.45 -4.80 10.84
C GLN A 185 -11.06 -3.62 11.59
N HIS A 186 -11.08 -2.42 10.99
CA HIS A 186 -11.45 -1.18 11.66
C HIS A 186 -12.88 -1.17 12.21
N GLU A 187 -13.83 -1.87 11.56
CA GLU A 187 -15.24 -1.87 11.97
C GLU A 187 -15.46 -2.28 13.44
N ARG A 188 -14.58 -3.13 13.98
CA ARG A 188 -14.62 -3.57 15.40
C ARG A 188 -14.32 -2.44 16.40
N PHE A 189 -13.76 -1.34 15.91
CA PHE A 189 -13.34 -0.18 16.70
C PHE A 189 -14.23 1.03 16.48
N LEU A 190 -15.32 0.88 15.72
CA LEU A 190 -16.33 1.94 15.59
C LEU A 190 -17.04 2.18 16.94
N PRO A 191 -17.42 3.44 17.23
CA PRO A 191 -18.21 3.75 18.41
C PRO A 191 -19.51 2.92 18.43
N GLN A 192 -19.83 2.31 19.57
CA GLN A 192 -21.13 1.69 19.77
C GLN A 192 -22.19 2.81 19.85
N ARG A 193 -23.19 2.76 18.97
CA ARG A 193 -24.33 3.69 18.96
C ARG A 193 -25.48 3.15 19.79
#